data_AF-A0A9Q1Q9J5-F1
#
_entry.id   AF-A0A9Q1Q9J5-F1
#
_cell.length_a   1.000
_cell.length_b   1.000
_cell.length_c   1.000
_cell.angle_alpha   90.00
_cell.angle_beta   90.00
_cell.angle_gamma   90.00
#
_symmetry.space_group_name_H-M   'P 1'
#
loop_
_entity.id
_entity.type
_entity.pdbx_description
1 polymer ?
#
loop_
_entity_poly.entity_id
_entity_poly.type
_entity_poly.pdbx_seq_one_letter_code
_entity_poly.pdbx_strand_id
1 'polypeptide(L)'
;MIVSALLTSVGINSGLCVLFFTLYSTLRKQPGYFHVYLPRLLAEKGTERRHWSRPWQLLPSPGWVQRAWKLSEEDLLSISGLDAVVFMRIIIFSLRVFSFAGIIGLLFLLPINCLGAQLAAFDITIISSETLDLFTISNVDNGSKWLWVHCAAVYLVGPQEWDYNEYNYICSKRIAYFQSSKPQPHQFTILVREIPVPEGSSVSQGINSFFAEYYPSTYLSHVVIHRTNKLRYLVVSPFTKSEYLSFSVSWNPDNEVRKLYRRLAHLRSEHAKKRSRHDGYFGLSQDEVDLEKKLGDLQENLRAEQSDVSLASQAVMASSPELFPAAVIG
;
A
#
# COMPACT_ATOMS: atom_id res chain seq x y z
N MET A 1 -2.75 11.94 34.70
CA MET A 1 -1.46 11.56 34.03
C MET A 1 -0.35 12.48 34.51
N ILE A 2 0.85 11.95 34.77
CA ILE A 2 1.94 12.74 35.37
C ILE A 2 2.67 13.59 34.31
N VAL A 3 2.91 14.87 34.59
CA VAL A 3 3.58 15.82 33.67
C VAL A 3 5.01 15.36 33.35
N SER A 4 5.77 14.91 34.35
CA SER A 4 7.13 14.40 34.18
C SER A 4 7.20 13.16 33.27
N ALA A 5 6.20 12.28 33.33
CA ALA A 5 6.09 11.13 32.44
C ALA A 5 5.82 11.54 30.98
N LEU A 6 4.92 12.52 30.77
CA LEU A 6 4.66 13.08 29.44
C LEU A 6 5.93 13.73 28.87
N LEU A 7 6.62 14.56 29.64
CA LEU A 7 7.83 15.26 29.20
C LEU A 7 8.97 14.28 28.85
N THR A 8 9.15 13.24 29.66
CA THR A 8 10.13 12.18 29.39
C THR A 8 9.81 11.46 28.08
N SER A 9 8.53 11.12 27.84
CA SER A 9 8.07 10.50 26.59
C SER A 9 8.31 11.40 25.38
N VAL A 10 7.95 12.69 25.47
CA VAL A 10 8.21 13.67 24.40
C VAL A 10 9.70 13.80 24.11
N GLY A 11 10.54 13.85 25.16
CA GLY A 11 11.99 13.92 25.01
C GLY A 11 12.57 12.70 24.28
N ILE A 12 12.20 11.49 24.70
CA ILE A 12 12.64 10.24 24.07
C ILE A 12 12.18 10.16 22.60
N ASN A 13 10.89 10.41 22.35
CA ASN A 13 10.33 10.35 20.99
C ASN A 13 10.94 11.42 20.07
N SER A 14 11.19 12.63 20.57
CA SER A 14 11.88 13.68 19.82
C SER A 14 13.33 13.29 19.51
N GLY A 15 14.05 12.69 20.47
CA GLY A 15 15.39 12.16 20.25
C GLY A 15 15.43 11.08 19.17
N LEU A 16 14.49 10.13 19.23
CA LEU A 16 14.33 9.10 18.19
C LEU A 16 13.97 9.68 16.82
N CYS A 17 13.10 10.70 16.79
CA CYS A 17 12.75 11.39 15.56
C CYS A 17 13.98 12.02 14.89
N VAL A 18 14.81 12.73 15.66
CA VAL A 18 16.06 13.33 15.16
C VAL A 18 17.04 12.24 14.70
N LEU A 19 17.15 11.13 15.44
CA LEU A 19 17.98 9.99 15.07
C LEU A 19 17.53 9.38 13.72
N PHE A 20 16.25 9.07 13.56
CA PHE A 20 15.74 8.51 12.31
C PHE A 20 15.78 9.50 11.15
N PHE A 21 15.55 10.79 11.41
CA PHE A 21 15.66 11.83 10.40
C PHE A 21 17.09 11.95 9.87
N THR A 22 18.08 11.92 10.75
CA THR A 22 19.49 11.98 10.38
C THR A 22 19.92 10.70 9.66
N LEU A 23 19.54 9.53 10.17
CA LEU A 23 19.78 8.23 9.53
C LEU A 23 19.18 8.16 8.13
N TYR A 24 17.91 8.55 7.96
CA TYR A 24 17.26 8.60 6.65
C TYR A 24 17.98 9.57 5.70
N SER A 25 18.38 10.75 6.20
CA SER A 25 19.06 11.77 5.42
C SER A 25 20.42 11.34 4.90
N THR A 26 21.13 10.45 5.62
CA THR A 26 22.42 9.87 5.21
C THR A 26 22.22 8.62 4.34
N LEU A 27 21.40 7.66 4.75
CA LEU A 27 21.18 6.39 4.03
C LEU A 27 20.63 6.61 2.63
N ARG A 28 19.68 7.54 2.43
CA ARG A 28 19.11 7.82 1.10
C ARG A 28 20.13 8.33 0.08
N LYS A 29 21.30 8.81 0.53
CA LYS A 29 22.39 9.33 -0.33
C LYS A 29 23.43 8.26 -0.66
N GLN A 30 23.43 7.13 0.05
CA GLN A 30 24.42 6.08 -0.13
C GLN A 30 24.05 5.19 -1.34
N PRO A 31 25.02 4.89 -2.24
CA PRO A 31 24.74 4.19 -3.49
C PRO A 31 24.23 2.75 -3.27
N GLY A 32 24.63 2.10 -2.19
CA GLY A 32 24.19 0.74 -1.84
C GLY A 32 22.68 0.64 -1.55
N TYR A 33 22.07 1.72 -1.05
CA TYR A 33 20.65 1.73 -0.64
C TYR A 33 19.71 2.37 -1.66
N PHE A 34 20.18 2.74 -2.85
CA PHE A 34 19.33 3.36 -3.87
C PHE A 34 18.18 2.46 -4.33
N HIS A 35 18.38 1.15 -4.35
CA HIS A 35 17.34 0.18 -4.69
C HIS A 35 16.16 0.21 -3.69
N VAL A 36 16.41 0.58 -2.42
CA VAL A 36 15.37 0.68 -1.38
C VAL A 36 14.67 2.04 -1.41
N TYR A 37 15.45 3.12 -1.45
CA TYR A 37 14.89 4.47 -1.27
C TYR A 37 14.45 5.15 -2.56
N LEU A 38 14.98 4.75 -3.71
CA LEU A 38 14.70 5.36 -5.03
C LEU A 38 14.26 4.32 -6.09
N PRO A 39 13.39 3.34 -5.80
CA PRO A 39 13.04 2.27 -6.74
C PRO A 39 12.35 2.82 -8.01
N ARG A 40 11.44 3.78 -7.87
CA ARG A 40 10.75 4.40 -9.02
C ARG A 40 11.70 5.15 -9.95
N LEU A 41 12.65 5.89 -9.39
CA LEU A 41 13.65 6.62 -10.18
C LEU A 41 14.58 5.67 -10.95
N LEU A 42 14.89 4.50 -10.37
CA LEU A 42 15.66 3.46 -11.04
C LEU A 42 14.86 2.79 -12.16
N ALA A 43 13.56 2.56 -11.95
CA ALA A 43 12.67 1.99 -12.96
C ALA A 43 12.47 2.93 -14.17
N GLU A 44 12.38 4.24 -13.93
CA GLU A 44 12.10 5.23 -14.97
C GLU A 44 13.33 5.65 -15.77
N LYS A 45 14.50 5.81 -15.13
CA LYS A 45 15.71 6.35 -15.78
C LYS A 45 16.74 5.32 -16.22
N GLY A 46 16.49 4.03 -15.93
CA GLY A 46 17.49 3.00 -16.14
C GLY A 46 18.78 3.29 -15.37
N THR A 47 19.72 2.36 -15.40
CA THR A 47 21.03 2.45 -14.74
C THR A 47 21.96 3.50 -15.38
N GLU A 48 21.50 4.72 -15.63
CA GLU A 48 22.43 5.84 -15.70
C GLU A 48 23.03 6.01 -14.31
N ARG A 49 24.18 5.37 -14.10
CA ARG A 49 25.06 5.59 -12.96
C ARG A 49 25.46 7.06 -12.95
N ARG A 50 24.59 7.90 -12.38
CA ARG A 50 24.98 9.26 -12.03
C ARG A 50 26.15 9.11 -11.08
N HIS A 51 27.33 9.50 -11.55
CA HIS A 51 28.55 9.66 -10.77
C HIS A 51 28.31 10.74 -9.69
N TRP A 52 27.50 10.42 -8.69
CA TRP A 52 27.42 11.15 -7.44
C TRP A 52 28.52 10.64 -6.52
N SER A 53 29.76 10.81 -6.93
CA SER A 53 30.91 10.77 -6.03
C SER A 53 31.15 12.22 -5.57
N ARG A 54 30.36 12.69 -4.60
CA ARG A 54 30.60 13.97 -3.93
C ARG A 54 30.74 13.74 -2.42
N PRO A 55 31.73 14.38 -1.77
CA PRO A 55 32.00 14.20 -0.33
C PRO A 55 30.84 14.64 0.59
N TRP A 56 29.85 15.36 0.06
CA TRP A 56 28.65 15.85 0.76
C TRP A 56 27.58 14.78 1.04
N GLN A 57 27.87 13.50 0.82
CA GLN A 57 26.93 12.38 1.02
C GLN A 57 26.68 12.02 2.48
N LEU A 58 27.63 12.30 3.38
CA LEU A 58 27.52 11.96 4.80
C LEU A 58 26.86 13.05 5.64
N LEU A 59 26.73 14.27 5.12
CA LEU A 59 26.09 15.37 5.84
C LEU A 59 24.55 15.21 5.80
N PRO A 60 23.86 15.15 6.95
CA PRO A 60 22.40 15.14 6.97
C PRO A 60 21.91 16.48 6.41
N SER A 61 21.21 16.46 5.27
CA SER A 61 20.71 17.67 4.64
C SER A 61 19.18 17.65 4.62
N PRO A 62 18.49 18.63 5.23
CA PRO A 62 17.03 18.69 5.25
C PRO A 62 16.42 19.07 3.90
N GLY A 63 17.22 19.32 2.86
CA GLY A 63 16.74 19.75 1.55
C GLY A 63 15.77 18.77 0.85
N TRP A 64 15.64 17.53 1.33
CA TRP A 64 14.60 16.62 0.86
C TRP A 64 13.21 17.00 1.39
N VAL A 65 13.12 17.53 2.61
CA VAL A 65 11.87 18.04 3.20
C VAL A 65 11.38 19.23 2.39
N GLN A 66 12.26 20.19 2.09
CA GLN A 66 11.90 21.35 1.29
C GLN A 66 11.41 20.96 -0.11
N ARG A 67 12.04 19.95 -0.74
CA ARG A 67 11.57 19.43 -2.03
C ARG A 67 10.21 18.75 -1.92
N ALA A 68 9.98 17.97 -0.86
CA ALA A 68 8.69 17.35 -0.62
C ALA A 68 7.59 18.40 -0.38
N TRP A 69 7.91 19.48 0.33
CA TRP A 69 6.96 20.57 0.62
C TRP A 69 6.60 21.41 -0.61
N LYS A 70 7.53 21.54 -1.58
CA LYS A 70 7.30 22.31 -2.82
C LYS A 70 6.52 21.55 -3.88
N LEU A 71 6.24 20.25 -3.67
CA LEU A 71 5.54 19.43 -4.65
C LEU A 71 4.10 19.96 -4.82
N SER A 72 3.74 20.30 -6.05
CA SER A 72 2.37 20.73 -6.35
C SER A 72 1.42 19.54 -6.43
N GLU A 73 0.13 19.79 -6.27
CA GLU A 73 -0.88 18.75 -6.43
C GLU A 73 -0.89 18.15 -7.83
N GLU A 74 -0.70 18.97 -8.86
CA GLU A 74 -0.72 18.49 -10.26
C GLU A 74 0.53 17.63 -10.57
N ASP A 75 1.68 17.99 -10.01
CA ASP A 75 2.86 17.14 -10.05
C ASP A 75 2.60 15.80 -9.33
N LEU A 76 1.98 15.85 -8.15
CA LEU A 76 1.63 14.65 -7.39
C LEU A 76 0.65 13.74 -8.16
N LEU A 77 -0.34 14.33 -8.82
CA LEU A 77 -1.30 13.61 -9.67
C LEU A 77 -0.60 12.91 -10.83
N SER A 78 0.33 13.60 -11.50
CA SER A 78 1.06 13.03 -12.64
C SER A 78 2.03 11.91 -12.24
N ILE A 79 2.68 12.01 -11.07
CA ILE A 79 3.72 11.08 -10.61
C ILE A 79 3.12 9.88 -9.87
N SER A 80 2.09 10.09 -9.06
CA SER A 80 1.57 9.08 -8.13
C SER A 80 0.08 8.74 -8.31
N GLY A 81 -0.63 9.45 -9.18
CA GLY A 81 -2.04 9.21 -9.47
C GLY A 81 -3.00 9.84 -8.47
N LEU A 82 -4.30 9.68 -8.73
CA LEU A 82 -5.37 10.32 -7.97
C LEU A 82 -5.41 9.87 -6.49
N ASP A 83 -5.17 8.60 -6.22
CA ASP A 83 -5.22 8.04 -4.86
C ASP A 83 -4.22 8.73 -3.91
N ALA A 84 -3.01 9.00 -4.39
CA ALA A 84 -2.00 9.74 -3.63
C ALA A 84 -2.43 11.18 -3.32
N VAL A 85 -3.10 11.85 -4.28
CA VAL A 85 -3.65 13.19 -4.08
C VAL A 85 -4.73 13.17 -3.01
N VAL A 86 -5.67 12.22 -3.08
CA VAL A 86 -6.74 12.07 -2.08
C VAL A 86 -6.15 11.78 -0.69
N PHE A 87 -5.16 10.89 -0.59
CA PHE A 87 -4.47 10.62 0.66
C PHE A 87 -3.81 11.87 1.26
N MET A 88 -3.07 12.64 0.46
CA MET A 88 -2.46 13.89 0.93
C MET A 88 -3.50 14.91 1.36
N ARG A 89 -4.64 14.99 0.66
CA ARG A 89 -5.77 15.84 1.00
C ARG A 89 -6.37 15.49 2.36
N ILE A 90 -6.53 14.21 2.68
CA ILE A 90 -6.98 13.75 4.00
C ILE A 90 -6.04 14.22 5.10
N ILE A 91 -4.72 14.13 4.89
CA ILE A 91 -3.73 14.60 5.88
C ILE A 91 -3.82 16.12 6.07
N ILE A 92 -3.90 16.90 4.98
CA ILE A 92 -4.02 18.36 5.04
C ILE A 92 -5.34 18.77 5.71
N PHE A 93 -6.45 18.12 5.36
CA PHE A 93 -7.76 18.35 5.97
C PHE A 93 -7.73 18.07 7.47
N SER A 94 -7.16 16.93 7.88
CA SER A 94 -6.98 16.59 9.29
C SER A 94 -6.18 17.66 10.03
N LEU A 95 -5.06 18.11 9.45
CA LEU A 95 -4.25 19.18 10.03
C LEU A 95 -5.02 20.49 10.16
N ARG A 96 -5.87 20.86 9.20
CA ARG A 96 -6.72 22.07 9.28
C ARG A 96 -7.73 21.98 10.43
N VAL A 97 -8.44 20.86 10.53
CA VAL A 97 -9.42 20.61 11.60
C VAL A 97 -8.74 20.63 12.97
N PHE A 98 -7.65 19.89 13.14
CA PHE A 98 -6.92 19.85 14.41
C PHE A 98 -6.23 21.18 14.73
N SER A 99 -5.79 21.96 13.75
CA SER A 99 -5.23 23.30 14.00
C SER A 99 -6.30 24.25 14.51
N PHE A 100 -7.49 24.23 13.91
CA PHE A 100 -8.61 25.05 14.35
C PHE A 100 -9.09 24.65 15.76
N ALA A 101 -9.29 23.35 15.99
CA ALA A 101 -9.61 22.81 17.30
C ALA A 101 -8.51 23.13 18.33
N GLY A 102 -7.24 23.06 17.92
CA GLY A 102 -6.08 23.39 18.74
C GLY A 102 -6.06 24.87 19.16
N ILE A 103 -6.39 25.80 18.25
CA ILE A 103 -6.50 27.22 18.58
C ILE A 103 -7.62 27.45 19.60
N ILE A 104 -8.79 26.84 19.40
CA ILE A 104 -9.90 26.95 20.36
C ILE A 104 -9.51 26.35 21.72
N GLY A 105 -8.88 25.17 21.70
CA GLY A 105 -8.40 24.48 22.87
C GLY A 105 -7.37 25.30 23.66
N LEU A 106 -6.38 25.86 22.99
CA LEU A 106 -5.29 26.61 23.62
C LEU A 106 -5.72 28.01 24.10
N LEU A 107 -6.56 28.73 23.33
CA LEU A 107 -6.91 30.11 23.64
C LEU A 107 -8.14 30.25 24.55
N PHE A 108 -9.06 29.30 24.52
CA PHE A 108 -10.31 29.39 25.29
C PHE A 108 -10.41 28.29 26.35
N LEU A 109 -10.35 27.02 25.94
CA LEU A 109 -10.59 25.91 26.88
C LEU A 109 -9.49 25.78 27.93
N LEU A 110 -8.22 25.94 27.54
CA LEU A 110 -7.10 25.81 28.46
C LEU A 110 -7.12 26.88 29.56
N PRO A 111 -7.26 28.20 29.26
CA PRO A 111 -7.41 29.21 30.32
C PRO A 111 -8.63 28.97 31.22
N ILE A 112 -9.77 28.56 30.67
CA ILE A 112 -11.00 28.30 31.44
C ILE A 112 -10.78 27.13 32.41
N ASN A 113 -10.15 26.06 31.95
CA ASN A 113 -9.84 24.92 32.81
C ASN A 113 -8.87 25.31 33.94
N CYS A 114 -7.87 26.14 33.66
CA CYS A 114 -6.94 26.63 34.68
C CYS A 114 -7.58 27.55 35.73
N LEU A 115 -8.67 28.25 35.40
CA LEU A 115 -9.38 29.15 36.32
C LEU A 115 -10.27 28.41 37.33
N GLY A 116 -10.52 27.12 37.12
CA GLY A 116 -11.29 26.30 38.05
C GLY A 116 -10.57 26.08 39.39
N ALA A 117 -11.33 26.01 40.47
CA ALA A 117 -10.82 25.79 41.82
C ALA A 117 -11.21 24.42 42.40
N GLN A 118 -11.88 23.56 41.61
CA GLN A 118 -12.48 22.33 42.10
C GLN A 118 -11.43 21.37 42.68
N LEU A 119 -10.25 21.26 42.06
CA LEU A 119 -9.15 20.44 42.57
C LEU A 119 -8.35 21.13 43.70
N ALA A 120 -8.42 22.45 43.85
CA ALA A 120 -7.72 23.17 44.92
C ALA A 120 -8.48 23.12 46.26
N ALA A 121 -9.81 22.95 46.21
CA ALA A 121 -10.67 22.85 47.39
C ALA A 121 -10.57 21.49 48.11
N PHE A 122 -10.17 20.44 47.39
CA PHE A 122 -9.71 19.19 48.01
C PHE A 122 -8.23 19.39 48.38
N ASP A 123 -7.81 19.04 49.60
CA ASP A 123 -6.45 19.27 50.11
C ASP A 123 -5.39 18.51 49.26
N ILE A 124 -4.91 19.15 48.19
CA ILE A 124 -4.21 18.57 47.02
C ILE A 124 -2.83 19.23 46.80
N THR A 125 -2.18 19.73 47.85
CA THR A 125 -0.80 20.24 47.76
C THR A 125 0.21 19.18 47.26
N ILE A 126 -0.15 17.89 47.30
CA ILE A 126 0.64 16.76 46.78
C ILE A 126 0.17 16.30 45.37
N ILE A 127 -1.09 16.51 44.99
CA ILE A 127 -1.64 16.06 43.68
C ILE A 127 -1.52 17.16 42.60
N SER A 128 -1.43 18.44 43.01
CA SER A 128 -1.46 19.61 42.10
C SER A 128 -0.17 19.84 41.31
N SER A 129 1.00 19.48 41.84
CA SER A 129 2.27 19.77 41.15
C SER A 129 2.58 18.80 40.00
N GLU A 130 1.90 17.65 39.94
CA GLU A 130 2.30 16.55 39.06
C GLU A 130 1.21 16.10 38.07
N THR A 131 -0.05 16.51 38.21
CA THR A 131 -1.16 15.95 37.42
C THR A 131 -1.68 16.89 36.34
N LEU A 132 -1.88 16.36 35.12
CA LEU A 132 -2.47 17.07 33.98
C LEU A 132 -3.97 17.37 34.13
N ASP A 133 -4.59 16.87 35.20
CA ASP A 133 -6.03 16.95 35.42
C ASP A 133 -6.48 18.41 35.66
N LEU A 134 -5.56 19.29 36.09
CA LEU A 134 -5.73 20.74 36.19
C LEU A 134 -6.09 21.40 34.84
N PHE A 135 -5.61 20.85 33.72
CA PHE A 135 -5.86 21.41 32.39
C PHE A 135 -7.12 20.86 31.74
N THR A 136 -7.90 20.05 32.47
CA THR A 136 -9.09 19.36 31.95
C THR A 136 -10.37 19.93 32.54
N ILE A 137 -11.51 19.51 31.98
CA ILE A 137 -12.84 19.88 32.47
C ILE A 137 -13.05 19.47 33.94
N SER A 138 -12.29 18.50 34.44
CA SER A 138 -12.35 18.05 35.84
C SER A 138 -11.96 19.10 36.86
N ASN A 139 -11.29 20.19 36.45
CA ASN A 139 -10.97 21.32 37.34
C ASN A 139 -12.08 22.36 37.42
N VAL A 140 -13.08 22.31 36.52
CA VAL A 140 -14.18 23.27 36.46
C VAL A 140 -15.28 22.89 37.46
N ASP A 141 -15.69 23.82 38.31
CA ASP A 141 -16.67 23.57 39.37
C ASP A 141 -18.02 23.03 38.84
N ASN A 142 -18.62 22.10 39.60
CA ASN A 142 -19.93 21.54 39.28
C ASN A 142 -21.00 22.64 39.24
N GLY A 143 -21.81 22.67 38.16
CA GLY A 143 -22.85 23.68 37.95
C GLY A 143 -22.33 25.03 37.45
N SER A 144 -21.03 25.12 37.12
CA SER A 144 -20.45 26.35 36.61
C SER A 144 -20.93 26.71 35.21
N LYS A 145 -21.14 28.01 34.97
CA LYS A 145 -21.50 28.54 33.65
C LYS A 145 -20.41 28.33 32.61
N TRP A 146 -19.15 28.11 33.04
CA TRP A 146 -18.01 27.82 32.17
C TRP A 146 -18.19 26.54 31.34
N LEU A 147 -18.98 25.57 31.83
CA LEU A 147 -19.30 24.35 31.09
C LEU A 147 -20.03 24.64 29.76
N TRP A 148 -20.78 25.75 29.68
CA TRP A 148 -21.40 26.17 28.41
C TRP A 148 -20.38 26.57 27.35
N VAL A 149 -19.19 27.04 27.74
CA VAL A 149 -18.11 27.35 26.80
C VAL A 149 -17.54 26.06 26.20
N HIS A 150 -17.45 24.97 26.97
CA HIS A 150 -17.09 23.66 26.44
C HIS A 150 -18.11 23.15 25.43
N CYS A 151 -19.41 23.27 25.74
CA CYS A 151 -20.48 22.92 24.80
C CYS A 151 -20.36 23.75 23.50
N ALA A 152 -20.20 25.07 23.62
CA ALA A 152 -20.03 25.95 22.47
C ALA A 152 -18.79 25.59 21.64
N ALA A 153 -17.67 25.27 22.27
CA ALA A 153 -16.44 24.87 21.57
C ALA A 153 -16.64 23.62 20.71
N VAL A 154 -17.40 22.64 21.16
CA VAL A 154 -17.72 21.44 20.36
C VAL A 154 -18.52 21.81 19.09
N TYR A 155 -19.51 22.70 19.23
CA TYR A 155 -20.28 23.18 18.06
C TYR A 155 -19.42 23.99 17.09
N LEU A 156 -18.47 24.79 17.60
CA LEU A 156 -17.56 25.55 16.75
C LEU A 156 -16.58 24.67 15.99
N VAL A 157 -16.06 23.61 16.63
CA VAL A 157 -15.09 22.66 16.03
C VAL A 157 -15.70 21.77 14.95
N GLY A 158 -17.03 21.69 14.86
CA GLY A 158 -17.74 20.97 13.80
C GLY A 158 -18.24 21.84 12.64
N PRO A 159 -17.43 22.65 11.92
CA PRO A 159 -17.92 23.30 10.72
C PRO A 159 -18.10 22.26 9.60
N GLN A 160 -19.35 21.88 9.39
CA GLN A 160 -19.81 20.99 8.33
C GLN A 160 -19.51 21.54 6.92
N GLU A 161 -19.30 22.85 6.80
CA GLU A 161 -18.96 23.51 5.53
C GLU A 161 -17.59 23.08 4.97
N TRP A 162 -16.61 22.80 5.82
CA TRP A 162 -15.28 22.36 5.35
C TRP A 162 -15.31 20.96 4.77
N ASP A 163 -16.05 20.06 5.41
CA ASP A 163 -16.21 18.69 4.95
C ASP A 163 -16.94 18.63 3.61
N TYR A 164 -18.06 19.36 3.49
CA TYR A 164 -18.82 19.42 2.24
C TYR A 164 -18.00 19.99 1.07
N ASN A 165 -17.23 21.05 1.30
CA ASN A 165 -16.39 21.65 0.28
C ASN A 165 -15.25 20.71 -0.15
N GLU A 166 -14.60 20.04 0.79
CA GLU A 166 -13.53 19.07 0.50
C GLU A 166 -14.08 17.83 -0.23
N TYR A 167 -15.25 17.35 0.18
CA TYR A 167 -15.96 16.25 -0.49
C TYR A 167 -16.26 16.59 -1.95
N ASN A 168 -16.89 17.75 -2.21
CA ASN A 168 -17.20 18.20 -3.56
C ASN A 168 -15.94 18.37 -4.41
N TYR A 169 -14.86 18.91 -3.82
CA TYR A 169 -13.58 19.04 -4.49
C TYR A 169 -13.03 17.68 -4.94
N ILE A 170 -13.02 16.69 -4.04
CA ILE A 170 -12.55 15.32 -4.33
C ILE A 170 -13.43 14.67 -5.39
N CYS A 171 -14.75 14.81 -5.30
CA CYS A 171 -15.69 14.30 -6.30
C CYS A 171 -15.43 14.90 -7.69
N SER A 172 -15.24 16.21 -7.77
CA SER A 172 -14.92 16.90 -9.02
C SER A 172 -13.59 16.41 -9.61
N LYS A 173 -12.52 16.34 -8.79
CA LYS A 173 -11.22 15.82 -9.23
C LYS A 173 -11.30 14.36 -9.68
N ARG A 174 -12.10 13.52 -9.00
CA ARG A 174 -12.33 12.12 -9.39
C ARG A 174 -13.00 12.01 -10.76
N ILE A 175 -14.04 12.80 -11.00
CA ILE A 175 -14.74 12.81 -12.30
C ILE A 175 -13.80 13.29 -13.40
N ALA A 176 -13.09 14.41 -13.18
CA ALA A 176 -12.12 14.94 -14.13
C ALA A 176 -11.02 13.92 -14.46
N TYR A 177 -10.51 13.23 -13.43
CA TYR A 177 -9.52 12.17 -13.61
C TYR A 177 -10.05 11.05 -14.50
N PHE A 178 -11.26 10.54 -14.25
CA PHE A 178 -11.85 9.48 -15.08
C PHE A 178 -12.09 9.92 -16.52
N GLN A 179 -12.52 11.16 -16.74
CA GLN A 179 -12.73 11.71 -18.08
C GLN A 179 -11.41 11.89 -18.86
N SER A 180 -10.32 12.26 -18.17
CA SER A 180 -9.00 12.43 -18.79
C SER A 180 -8.17 11.15 -18.92
N SER A 181 -8.55 10.09 -18.20
CA SER A 181 -7.76 8.86 -18.11
C SER A 181 -7.86 8.05 -19.40
N LYS A 182 -6.76 7.37 -19.75
CA LYS A 182 -6.77 6.39 -20.84
C LYS A 182 -7.72 5.24 -20.50
N PRO A 183 -8.42 4.66 -21.49
CA PRO A 183 -9.28 3.51 -21.27
C PRO A 183 -8.48 2.37 -20.63
N GLN A 184 -8.91 1.89 -19.47
CA GLN A 184 -8.25 0.78 -18.77
C GLN A 184 -9.10 -0.48 -18.83
N PRO A 185 -8.50 -1.69 -18.92
CA PRO A 185 -9.25 -2.95 -19.03
C PRO A 185 -10.30 -3.16 -17.92
N HIS A 186 -10.02 -2.67 -16.71
CA HIS A 186 -10.94 -2.79 -15.58
C HIS A 186 -12.24 -1.98 -15.74
N GLN A 187 -12.26 -0.97 -16.62
CA GLN A 187 -13.46 -0.17 -16.91
C GLN A 187 -14.44 -0.90 -17.84
N PHE A 188 -13.93 -1.91 -18.55
CA PHE A 188 -14.67 -2.71 -19.52
C PHE A 188 -14.96 -4.12 -19.03
N THR A 189 -14.49 -4.47 -17.85
CA THR A 189 -14.55 -5.84 -17.32
C THR A 189 -15.42 -5.84 -16.07
N ILE A 190 -16.45 -6.69 -16.07
CA ILE A 190 -17.32 -6.94 -14.93
C ILE A 190 -16.96 -8.28 -14.29
N LEU A 191 -17.06 -8.35 -12.97
CA LEU A 191 -16.88 -9.60 -12.23
C LEU A 191 -18.24 -10.18 -11.90
N VAL A 192 -18.59 -11.28 -12.55
CA VAL A 192 -19.81 -12.03 -12.33
C VAL A 192 -19.53 -13.17 -11.35
N ARG A 193 -20.32 -13.23 -10.28
CA ARG A 193 -20.21 -14.24 -9.21
C ARG A 193 -21.50 -15.06 -9.14
N GLU A 194 -21.43 -16.21 -8.46
CA GLU A 194 -22.59 -17.06 -8.16
C GLU A 194 -23.37 -17.53 -9.39
N ILE A 195 -22.63 -18.03 -10.38
CA ILE A 195 -23.20 -18.47 -11.66
C ILE A 195 -23.80 -19.87 -11.47
N PRO A 196 -25.11 -20.07 -11.76
CA PRO A 196 -25.71 -21.40 -11.72
C PRO A 196 -25.11 -22.25 -12.84
N VAL A 197 -24.67 -23.47 -12.50
CA VAL A 197 -24.11 -24.41 -13.47
C VAL A 197 -25.23 -25.31 -13.99
N PRO A 198 -25.66 -25.19 -15.26
CA PRO A 198 -26.70 -26.06 -15.80
C PRO A 198 -26.19 -27.49 -16.00
N GLU A 199 -27.01 -28.48 -15.66
CA GLU A 199 -26.66 -29.89 -15.85
C GLU A 199 -26.35 -30.20 -17.33
N GLY A 200 -25.15 -30.73 -17.60
CA GLY A 200 -24.73 -31.12 -18.95
C GLY A 200 -24.08 -30.03 -19.81
N SER A 201 -23.95 -28.79 -19.31
CA SER A 201 -23.22 -27.72 -20.02
C SER A 201 -22.01 -27.23 -19.24
N SER A 202 -20.95 -26.83 -19.93
CA SER A 202 -19.84 -26.14 -19.27
C SER A 202 -20.27 -24.71 -18.88
N VAL A 203 -19.78 -24.22 -17.74
CA VAL A 203 -20.05 -22.84 -17.28
C VAL A 203 -19.70 -21.80 -18.34
N SER A 204 -18.61 -22.01 -19.07
CA SER A 204 -18.19 -21.15 -20.18
C SER A 204 -19.25 -21.07 -21.29
N GLN A 205 -19.85 -22.21 -21.67
CA GLN A 205 -20.93 -22.23 -22.65
C GLN A 205 -22.21 -21.57 -22.13
N GLY A 206 -22.60 -21.84 -20.87
CA GLY A 206 -23.78 -21.22 -20.27
C GLY A 206 -23.69 -19.69 -20.24
N ILE A 207 -22.52 -19.18 -19.88
CA ILE A 207 -22.23 -17.73 -19.86
C ILE A 207 -22.22 -17.17 -21.27
N ASN A 208 -21.56 -17.85 -22.20
CA ASN A 208 -21.50 -17.39 -23.58
C ASN A 208 -22.91 -17.29 -24.18
N SER A 209 -23.76 -18.29 -23.97
CA SER A 209 -25.16 -18.26 -24.40
C SER A 209 -25.94 -17.14 -23.72
N PHE A 210 -25.84 -17.00 -22.40
CA PHE A 210 -26.52 -15.94 -21.64
C PHE A 210 -26.14 -14.54 -22.15
N PHE A 211 -24.85 -14.22 -22.20
CA PHE A 211 -24.41 -12.88 -22.61
C PHE A 211 -24.62 -12.62 -24.10
N ALA A 212 -24.51 -13.64 -24.96
CA ALA A 212 -24.83 -13.50 -26.38
C ALA A 212 -26.34 -13.29 -26.62
N GLU A 213 -27.21 -13.87 -25.79
CA GLU A 213 -28.67 -13.71 -25.91
C GLU A 213 -29.15 -12.35 -25.36
N TYR A 214 -28.74 -11.98 -24.14
CA TYR A 214 -29.21 -10.75 -23.48
C TYR A 214 -28.41 -9.50 -23.90
N TYR A 215 -27.14 -9.65 -24.30
CA TYR A 215 -26.24 -8.53 -24.62
C TYR A 215 -25.46 -8.74 -25.93
N PRO A 216 -26.13 -9.05 -27.07
CA PRO A 216 -25.48 -9.47 -28.32
C PRO A 216 -24.53 -8.44 -28.92
N SER A 217 -24.85 -7.14 -28.83
CA SER A 217 -24.03 -6.06 -29.38
C SER A 217 -22.81 -5.71 -28.53
N THR A 218 -22.75 -6.24 -27.31
CA THR A 218 -22.04 -5.58 -26.22
C THR A 218 -21.14 -6.52 -25.44
N TYR A 219 -21.37 -7.81 -25.58
CA TYR A 219 -20.53 -8.85 -25.03
C TYR A 219 -19.35 -9.11 -25.99
N LEU A 220 -18.13 -9.04 -25.47
CA LEU A 220 -16.91 -9.30 -26.24
C LEU A 220 -16.36 -10.70 -25.94
N SER A 221 -16.04 -10.96 -24.67
CA SER A 221 -15.42 -12.21 -24.24
C SER A 221 -15.54 -12.41 -22.74
N HIS A 222 -15.30 -13.62 -22.27
CA HIS A 222 -15.25 -13.94 -20.86
C HIS A 222 -14.02 -14.77 -20.49
N VAL A 223 -13.61 -14.69 -19.22
CA VAL A 223 -12.55 -15.51 -18.63
C VAL A 223 -13.08 -16.17 -17.37
N VAL A 224 -13.05 -17.51 -17.36
CA VAL A 224 -13.45 -18.31 -16.20
C VAL A 224 -12.31 -18.34 -15.17
N ILE A 225 -12.61 -17.90 -13.95
CA ILE A 225 -11.72 -17.92 -12.80
C ILE A 225 -11.94 -19.24 -12.08
N HIS A 226 -10.88 -20.04 -12.02
CA HIS A 226 -10.88 -21.30 -11.31
C HIS A 226 -10.15 -21.19 -9.96
N ARG A 227 -10.52 -22.02 -8.99
CA ARG A 227 -9.88 -22.03 -7.67
C ARG A 227 -8.49 -22.67 -7.72
N THR A 228 -7.45 -21.85 -7.89
CA THR A 228 -6.05 -22.29 -8.02
C THR A 228 -5.30 -22.43 -6.69
N ASN A 229 -5.98 -22.52 -5.54
CA ASN A 229 -5.32 -22.48 -4.22
C ASN A 229 -4.24 -23.56 -4.03
N LYS A 230 -4.49 -24.78 -4.53
CA LYS A 230 -3.54 -25.90 -4.47
C LYS A 230 -2.38 -25.70 -5.46
N LEU A 231 -2.67 -25.29 -6.69
CA LEU A 231 -1.66 -24.86 -7.67
C LEU A 231 -0.74 -23.78 -7.10
N ARG A 232 -1.30 -22.79 -6.39
CA ARG A 232 -0.53 -21.72 -5.76
C ARG A 232 0.45 -22.26 -4.72
N TYR A 233 0.04 -23.24 -3.91
CA TYR A 233 0.93 -23.88 -2.94
C TYR A 233 2.05 -24.68 -3.62
N LEU A 234 1.74 -25.44 -4.67
CA LEU A 234 2.73 -26.23 -5.42
C LEU A 234 3.72 -25.37 -6.22
N VAL A 235 3.30 -24.18 -6.64
CA VAL A 235 4.16 -23.21 -7.33
C VAL A 235 5.03 -22.41 -6.34
N VAL A 236 4.52 -22.11 -5.14
CA VAL A 236 5.25 -21.31 -4.13
C VAL A 236 6.16 -22.17 -3.26
N SER A 237 5.75 -23.39 -2.88
CA SER A 237 6.47 -24.28 -1.96
C SER A 237 7.90 -24.70 -2.36
N PRO A 238 8.26 -24.90 -3.64
CA PRO A 238 9.62 -25.26 -4.02
C PRO A 238 10.58 -24.05 -4.01
N PHE A 239 10.06 -22.82 -3.96
CA PHE A 239 10.86 -21.59 -3.98
C PHE A 239 10.98 -20.92 -2.61
N THR A 240 10.22 -21.37 -1.60
CA THR A 240 10.29 -20.92 -0.20
C THR A 240 11.46 -21.54 0.58
N LYS A 241 12.69 -21.34 0.10
CA LYS A 241 13.89 -21.41 0.97
C LYS A 241 14.91 -20.30 0.70
N SER A 242 14.73 -19.49 -0.36
CA SER A 242 15.55 -18.31 -0.61
C SER A 242 14.71 -17.21 -1.25
N GLU A 243 14.75 -16.01 -0.69
CA GLU A 243 14.10 -14.77 -1.14
C GLU A 243 12.58 -14.68 -1.04
N TYR A 244 12.10 -14.24 0.13
CA TYR A 244 10.70 -13.91 0.39
C TYR A 244 10.28 -12.49 -0.02
N LEU A 245 11.10 -11.69 -0.71
CA LEU A 245 10.92 -10.22 -0.66
C LEU A 245 10.78 -9.45 -1.98
N SER A 246 10.55 -10.07 -3.15
CA SER A 246 10.52 -9.29 -4.40
C SER A 246 9.37 -9.51 -5.38
N PHE A 247 8.39 -10.39 -5.12
CA PHE A 247 7.54 -10.82 -6.23
C PHE A 247 6.07 -11.09 -5.89
N SER A 248 5.27 -10.03 -5.87
CA SER A 248 3.80 -10.14 -5.79
C SER A 248 3.03 -9.38 -6.87
N VAL A 249 3.66 -8.80 -7.89
CA VAL A 249 2.95 -7.91 -8.84
C VAL A 249 3.06 -8.26 -10.33
N SER A 250 3.86 -9.24 -10.75
CA SER A 250 3.86 -9.63 -12.18
C SER A 250 4.39 -11.05 -12.42
N TRP A 251 3.62 -12.08 -12.08
CA TRP A 251 4.06 -13.47 -12.30
C TRP A 251 3.49 -14.06 -13.58
N ASN A 252 4.39 -14.46 -14.49
CA ASN A 252 4.11 -15.24 -15.68
C ASN A 252 4.84 -16.60 -15.55
N PRO A 253 4.13 -17.74 -15.48
CA PRO A 253 4.72 -19.07 -15.25
C PRO A 253 5.83 -19.41 -16.23
N ASP A 254 5.70 -19.00 -17.49
CA ASP A 254 6.69 -19.33 -18.51
C ASP A 254 8.02 -18.61 -18.29
N ASN A 255 8.06 -17.48 -17.58
CA ASN A 255 9.26 -16.69 -17.43
C ASN A 255 10.22 -17.26 -16.37
N GLU A 256 9.66 -17.87 -15.31
CA GLU A 256 10.43 -18.47 -14.22
C GLU A 256 10.84 -19.92 -14.51
N VAL A 257 10.01 -20.69 -15.23
CA VAL A 257 10.46 -21.96 -15.85
C VAL A 257 11.65 -21.69 -16.78
N ARG A 258 11.57 -20.63 -17.61
CA ARG A 258 12.71 -20.15 -18.43
C ARG A 258 13.93 -19.74 -17.60
N LYS A 259 13.77 -19.27 -16.36
CA LYS A 259 14.88 -18.90 -15.47
C LYS A 259 15.58 -20.13 -14.90
N LEU A 260 14.82 -21.17 -14.52
CA LEU A 260 15.38 -22.46 -14.13
C LEU A 260 16.08 -23.15 -15.31
N TYR A 261 15.49 -23.13 -16.50
CA TYR A 261 16.15 -23.60 -17.72
C TYR A 261 17.45 -22.83 -18.00
N ARG A 262 17.47 -21.52 -17.79
CA ARG A 262 18.71 -20.71 -17.89
C ARG A 262 19.76 -21.13 -16.86
N ARG A 263 19.38 -21.36 -15.60
CA ARG A 263 20.32 -21.86 -14.57
C ARG A 263 20.86 -23.24 -14.90
N LEU A 264 20.01 -24.15 -15.36
CA LEU A 264 20.42 -25.48 -15.78
C LEU A 264 21.35 -25.42 -17.01
N ALA A 265 21.06 -24.55 -17.97
CA ALA A 265 21.93 -24.29 -19.12
C ALA A 265 23.29 -23.71 -18.69
N HIS A 266 23.32 -22.83 -17.69
CA HIS A 266 24.56 -22.30 -17.10
C HIS A 266 25.37 -23.37 -16.40
N LEU A 267 24.75 -24.20 -15.56
CA LEU A 267 25.41 -25.31 -14.88
C LEU A 267 25.98 -26.31 -15.88
N ARG A 268 25.21 -26.67 -16.92
CA ARG A 268 25.66 -27.56 -17.99
C ARG A 268 26.82 -26.96 -18.80
N SER A 269 26.81 -25.64 -19.02
CA SER A 269 27.93 -24.92 -19.64
C SER A 269 29.18 -24.86 -18.75
N GLU A 270 29.02 -24.69 -17.43
CA GLU A 270 30.13 -24.74 -16.47
C GLU A 270 30.71 -26.15 -16.39
N HIS A 271 29.85 -27.18 -16.37
CA HIS A 271 30.23 -28.59 -16.35
C HIS A 271 31.01 -28.96 -17.61
N ALA A 272 30.60 -28.46 -18.79
CA ALA A 272 31.31 -28.64 -20.06
C ALA A 272 32.69 -27.96 -20.07
N LYS A 273 32.83 -26.76 -19.49
CA LYS A 273 34.13 -26.08 -19.35
C LYS A 273 35.06 -26.77 -18.35
N LYS A 274 34.52 -27.29 -17.24
CA LYS A 274 35.28 -28.04 -16.23
C LYS A 274 35.79 -29.37 -16.76
N ARG A 275 35.01 -30.08 -17.60
CA ARG A 275 35.42 -31.36 -18.21
C ARG A 275 36.61 -31.23 -19.18
N SER A 276 36.89 -30.02 -19.69
CA SER A 276 38.06 -29.74 -20.53
C SER A 276 39.35 -29.49 -19.73
N ARG A 277 39.27 -29.26 -18.41
CA ARG A 277 40.42 -29.15 -17.50
C ARG A 277 40.36 -30.33 -16.55
N HIS A 278 41.16 -31.36 -16.80
CA HIS A 278 41.32 -32.52 -15.92
C HIS A 278 41.56 -32.06 -14.48
N ASP A 279 40.58 -32.24 -13.60
CA ASP A 279 40.73 -32.81 -12.25
C ASP A 279 39.35 -33.03 -11.61
N GLY A 280 39.22 -34.17 -10.93
CA GLY A 280 37.96 -34.70 -10.43
C GLY A 280 37.33 -33.87 -9.31
N TYR A 281 35.99 -33.81 -9.30
CA TYR A 281 35.23 -33.47 -8.09
C TYR A 281 33.80 -34.01 -8.17
N PHE A 282 33.46 -34.92 -7.27
CA PHE A 282 32.23 -35.72 -7.22
C PHE A 282 30.99 -34.98 -6.67
N GLY A 283 31.02 -33.65 -6.53
CA GLY A 283 29.96 -32.88 -5.85
C GLY A 283 28.96 -32.15 -6.75
N LEU A 284 29.34 -31.76 -7.98
CA LEU A 284 28.52 -30.87 -8.82
C LEU A 284 27.46 -31.59 -9.66
N SER A 285 27.65 -32.88 -9.94
CA SER A 285 26.69 -33.68 -10.72
C SER A 285 25.40 -33.97 -9.94
N GLN A 286 25.47 -33.97 -8.60
CA GLN A 286 24.32 -34.29 -7.76
C GLN A 286 23.33 -33.12 -7.69
N ASP A 287 23.82 -31.89 -7.72
CA ASP A 287 22.99 -30.68 -7.79
C ASP A 287 22.25 -30.56 -9.13
N GLU A 288 22.89 -30.95 -10.26
CA GLU A 288 22.26 -30.98 -11.60
C GLU A 288 21.10 -32.00 -11.63
N VAL A 289 21.32 -33.21 -11.13
CA VAL A 289 20.32 -34.28 -11.07
C VAL A 289 19.16 -33.96 -10.13
N ASP A 290 19.44 -33.35 -8.97
CA ASP A 290 18.40 -32.93 -8.02
C ASP A 290 17.55 -31.77 -8.60
N LEU A 291 18.14 -30.86 -9.37
CA LEU A 291 17.41 -29.80 -10.09
C LEU A 291 16.55 -30.35 -11.23
N GLU A 292 17.04 -31.31 -12.01
CA GLU A 292 16.25 -31.97 -13.06
C GLU A 292 15.05 -32.71 -12.48
N LYS A 293 15.26 -33.45 -11.39
CA LYS A 293 14.18 -34.16 -10.69
C LYS A 293 13.14 -33.19 -10.14
N LYS A 294 13.57 -32.12 -9.46
CA LYS A 294 12.68 -31.07 -8.96
C LYS A 294 11.88 -30.39 -10.07
N LEU A 295 12.47 -30.19 -11.26
CA LEU A 295 11.79 -29.60 -12.41
C LEU A 295 10.73 -30.56 -12.98
N GLY A 296 11.06 -31.85 -13.08
CA GLY A 296 10.13 -32.89 -13.51
C GLY A 296 8.92 -33.00 -12.57
N ASP A 297 9.17 -33.16 -11.27
CA ASP A 297 8.14 -33.27 -10.24
C ASP A 297 7.24 -32.01 -10.21
N LEU A 298 7.82 -30.82 -10.40
CA LEU A 298 7.06 -29.57 -10.46
C LEU A 298 6.18 -29.49 -11.72
N GLN A 299 6.69 -29.89 -12.87
CA GLN A 299 5.97 -29.86 -14.13
C GLN A 299 4.82 -30.87 -14.15
N GLU A 300 5.01 -32.06 -13.56
CA GLU A 300 3.98 -33.10 -13.46
C GLU A 300 2.87 -32.69 -12.47
N ASN A 301 3.24 -32.20 -11.28
CA ASN A 301 2.28 -31.69 -10.30
C ASN A 301 1.48 -30.50 -10.84
N LEU A 302 2.10 -29.62 -11.64
CA LEU A 302 1.42 -28.49 -12.25
C LEU A 302 0.42 -28.93 -13.33
N ARG A 303 0.73 -29.97 -14.11
CA ARG A 303 -0.21 -30.55 -15.09
C ARG A 303 -1.40 -31.23 -14.41
N ALA A 304 -1.14 -32.04 -13.38
CA ALA A 304 -2.18 -32.76 -12.65
C ALA A 304 -3.18 -31.79 -11.97
N GLU A 305 -2.67 -30.72 -11.38
CA GLU A 305 -3.53 -29.74 -10.72
C GLU A 305 -4.17 -28.75 -11.70
N GLN A 306 -3.59 -28.50 -12.88
CA GLN A 306 -4.28 -27.78 -13.96
C GLN A 306 -5.50 -28.55 -14.47
N SER A 307 -5.42 -29.88 -14.57
CA SER A 307 -6.60 -30.71 -14.87
C SER A 307 -7.65 -30.66 -13.77
N ASP A 308 -7.26 -30.71 -12.50
CA ASP A 308 -8.21 -30.67 -11.37
C ASP A 308 -8.88 -29.30 -11.19
N VAL A 309 -8.14 -28.21 -11.42
CA VAL A 309 -8.64 -26.84 -11.28
C VAL A 309 -9.68 -26.49 -12.34
N SER A 310 -9.61 -27.12 -13.52
CA SER A 310 -10.65 -26.98 -14.54
C SER A 310 -12.06 -27.38 -14.05
N LEU A 311 -12.14 -28.19 -12.97
CA LEU A 311 -13.37 -28.75 -12.43
C LEU A 311 -13.97 -28.00 -11.22
N ALA A 312 -13.24 -27.11 -10.54
CA ALA A 312 -13.67 -26.54 -9.26
C ALA A 312 -14.09 -25.06 -9.30
N SER A 313 -15.29 -24.80 -8.77
CA SER A 313 -15.93 -23.52 -8.37
C SER A 313 -15.46 -22.25 -9.11
N GLN A 314 -16.36 -21.68 -9.91
CA GLN A 314 -16.01 -20.75 -10.97
C GLN A 314 -16.65 -19.37 -10.77
N ALA A 315 -15.84 -18.32 -10.82
CA ALA A 315 -16.29 -16.92 -10.99
C ALA A 315 -15.87 -16.46 -12.38
N VAL A 316 -16.52 -15.48 -13.00
CA VAL A 316 -16.20 -15.12 -14.40
C VAL A 316 -16.00 -13.62 -14.54
N MET A 317 -14.93 -13.24 -15.25
CA MET A 317 -14.77 -11.88 -15.75
C MET A 317 -15.36 -11.80 -17.15
N ALA A 318 -16.41 -11.00 -17.33
CA ALA A 318 -16.95 -10.71 -18.66
C ALA A 318 -16.49 -9.33 -19.11
N SER A 319 -16.18 -9.18 -20.39
CA SER A 319 -15.66 -7.94 -20.98
C SER A 319 -16.62 -7.39 -22.04
N SER A 320 -16.70 -6.06 -22.12
CA SER A 320 -17.51 -5.32 -23.07
C SER A 320 -16.64 -4.36 -23.89
N PRO A 321 -16.94 -4.09 -25.18
CA PRO A 321 -16.17 -3.16 -25.99
C PRO A 321 -16.47 -1.68 -25.65
N GLU A 322 -17.54 -1.40 -24.90
CA GLU A 322 -17.94 -0.04 -24.51
C GLU A 322 -17.99 0.13 -22.98
N LEU A 323 -17.88 1.38 -22.51
CA LEU A 323 -17.84 1.74 -21.08
C LEU A 323 -19.24 1.77 -20.43
N PHE A 324 -20.23 2.25 -21.18
CA PHE A 324 -21.64 2.37 -20.74
C PHE A 324 -22.28 1.04 -20.32
N PRO A 325 -22.10 -0.06 -21.07
CA PRO A 325 -22.74 -1.34 -20.77
C PRO A 325 -22.16 -2.05 -19.55
N ALA A 326 -20.86 -1.92 -19.31
CA ALA A 326 -20.21 -2.52 -18.13
C ALA A 326 -20.76 -1.95 -16.81
N ALA A 327 -21.26 -0.70 -16.83
CA ALA A 327 -21.90 -0.05 -15.67
C ALA A 327 -23.37 -0.46 -15.46
N VAL A 328 -24.05 -1.00 -16.48
CA VAL A 328 -25.46 -1.42 -16.40
C VAL A 328 -25.60 -2.88 -15.95
N ILE A 329 -24.57 -3.69 -16.18
CA ILE A 329 -24.56 -5.13 -15.82
C ILE A 329 -24.03 -5.36 -14.38
N GLY A 330 -23.43 -4.35 -13.76
CA GLY A 330 -22.81 -4.42 -12.42
C GLY A 330 -23.74 -4.23 -11.24
#